data_AF-A0A9N8HXR5-F1
#
_entry.id   AF-A0A9N8HXR5-F1
#
_cell.length_a   1.000
_cell.length_b   1.000
_cell.length_c   1.000
_cell.angle_alpha   90.00
_cell.angle_beta   90.00
_cell.angle_gamma   90.00
#
_symmetry.space_group_name_H-M   'P 1'
#
loop_
_entity.id
_entity.type
_entity.pdbx_description
1 polymer ?
#
loop_
_entity_poly.entity_id
_entity_poly.type
_entity_poly.pdbx_seq_one_letter_code
_entity_poly.pdbx_strand_id
1 'polypeptide(L)'
;MKGAGVPFEALLWETFEVRKKREEAREQFRKCCRDADLFRTDHLETLAAAKAKDKGTTKAGELRMLKSSNKAREIGRNVRTALGKNSKGLATSLQRPHPTGEGMEICDTQTSLVDASIDEATARFTRATDISPFMTDPLLSEVGPMAELPGADEILAGTFECPPETDQYTQLLIQHLATPPEVMAAGDIPLDIPLKEHQRAWKQQNHHTAADPRNLSFAHHKAGAHN
;
A
#
# COMPACT_ATOMS: atom_id res chain seq x y z
N MET A 1 10.61 33.45 -6.24
CA MET A 1 10.78 33.44 -4.76
C MET A 1 9.62 34.20 -4.15
N LYS A 2 8.67 33.53 -3.49
CA LYS A 2 7.62 34.21 -2.71
C LYS A 2 8.32 34.81 -1.49
N GLY A 3 8.72 36.08 -1.61
CA GLY A 3 9.37 36.82 -0.52
C GLY A 3 8.48 36.75 0.72
N ALA A 4 9.09 36.51 1.88
CA ALA A 4 8.40 36.66 3.16
C ALA A 4 7.71 38.03 3.14
N GLY A 5 6.37 38.02 3.18
CA GLY A 5 5.53 39.18 2.93
C GLY A 5 5.70 40.22 4.03
N VAL A 6 6.76 41.01 3.94
CA VAL A 6 6.92 42.22 4.73
C VAL A 6 6.00 43.26 4.08
N PRO A 7 4.96 43.75 4.79
CA PRO A 7 4.04 44.73 4.23
C PRO A 7 4.81 45.97 3.78
N PHE A 8 4.39 46.59 2.67
CA PHE A 8 5.06 47.76 2.09
C PHE A 8 5.22 48.91 3.11
N GLU A 9 4.25 49.05 4.01
CA GLU A 9 4.26 50.00 5.13
C GLU A 9 5.45 49.82 6.09
N ALA A 10 6.06 48.63 6.14
CA ALA A 10 7.22 48.37 7.00
C ALA A 10 8.53 48.96 6.47
N LEU A 11 8.58 49.37 5.19
CA LEU A 11 9.70 50.16 4.66
C LEU A 11 9.69 51.62 5.15
N LEU A 12 8.54 52.11 5.63
CA LEU A 12 8.38 53.48 6.12
C LEU A 12 8.61 53.60 7.64
N TRP A 13 8.83 52.49 8.34
CA TRP A 13 9.08 52.49 9.77
C TRP A 13 10.49 52.97 10.09
N GLU A 14 10.59 53.85 11.08
CA GLU A 14 11.88 54.20 11.65
C GLU A 14 12.52 52.98 12.33
N THR A 15 13.84 52.95 12.39
CA THR A 15 14.59 51.78 12.91
C THR A 15 14.20 51.39 14.34
N PHE A 16 13.73 52.35 15.15
CA PHE A 16 13.18 52.11 16.47
C PHE A 16 11.86 51.33 16.44
N GLU A 17 10.92 51.73 15.59
CA GLU A 17 9.63 51.06 15.44
C GLU A 17 9.79 49.64 14.91
N VAL A 18 10.70 49.42 13.97
CA VAL A 18 11.04 48.08 13.46
C VAL A 18 11.56 47.19 14.59
N ARG A 19 12.43 47.71 15.46
CA ARG A 19 12.95 46.94 16.61
C ARG A 19 11.85 46.58 17.59
N LYS A 20 10.97 47.53 17.92
CA LYS A 20 9.84 47.31 18.82
C LYS A 20 8.89 46.23 18.27
N LYS A 21 8.47 46.34 17.01
CA LYS A 21 7.60 45.34 16.36
C LYS A 21 8.28 43.96 16.26
N ARG A 22 9.59 43.93 16.03
CA ARG A 22 10.36 42.67 16.04
C ARG A 22 10.36 42.02 17.43
N GLU A 23 10.46 42.81 18.49
CA GLU A 23 10.39 42.32 19.87
C GLU A 23 8.99 41.80 20.21
N GLU A 24 7.95 42.54 19.87
CA GLU A 24 6.55 42.11 20.00
C GLU A 24 6.29 40.80 19.25
N ALA A 25 6.72 40.70 17.99
CA ALA A 25 6.60 39.48 17.19
C ALA A 25 7.37 38.29 17.80
N ARG A 26 8.56 38.53 18.36
CA ARG A 26 9.33 37.49 19.07
C ARG A 26 8.66 37.04 20.36
N GLU A 27 8.00 37.95 21.07
CA GLU A 27 7.24 37.61 22.26
C GLU A 27 6.00 36.78 21.90
N GLN A 28 5.25 37.22 20.87
CA GLN A 28 4.13 36.46 20.31
C GLN A 28 4.57 35.08 19.84
N PHE A 29 5.67 34.99 19.08
CA PHE A 29 6.22 33.71 18.63
C PHE A 29 6.56 32.79 19.81
N ARG A 30 7.19 33.31 20.87
CA ARG A 30 7.50 32.52 22.07
C ARG A 30 6.24 32.02 22.79
N LYS A 31 5.19 32.85 22.87
CA LYS A 31 3.87 32.44 23.39
C LYS A 31 3.28 31.34 22.51
N CYS A 32 3.31 31.52 21.19
CA CYS A 32 2.77 30.53 20.27
C CYS A 32 3.53 29.21 20.25
N CYS A 33 4.85 29.22 20.44
CA CYS A 33 5.63 27.99 20.57
C CYS A 33 5.27 27.21 21.85
N ARG A 34 4.87 27.91 22.93
CA ARG A 34 4.41 27.28 24.16
C ARG A 34 3.05 26.61 23.97
N ASP A 35 2.15 27.25 23.24
CA ASP A 35 0.79 26.78 22.99
C ASP A 35 0.65 26.02 21.64
N ALA A 36 1.78 25.61 21.05
CA ALA A 36 1.83 25.06 19.70
C ALA A 36 0.93 23.83 19.53
N ASP A 37 0.86 22.97 20.55
CA ASP A 37 0.03 21.76 20.53
C ASP A 37 -1.47 22.10 20.52
N LEU A 38 -1.88 23.16 21.23
CA LEU A 38 -3.27 23.62 21.25
C LEU A 38 -3.67 24.20 19.88
N PHE A 39 -2.80 25.00 19.26
CA PHE A 39 -3.05 25.50 17.91
C PHE A 39 -3.07 24.38 16.88
N ARG A 40 -2.27 23.33 17.10
CA ARG A 40 -2.30 22.13 16.25
C ARG A 40 -3.66 21.44 16.35
N THR A 41 -4.21 21.24 17.54
CA THR A 41 -5.50 20.56 17.71
C THR A 41 -6.64 21.38 17.13
N ASP A 42 -6.69 22.68 17.42
CA ASP A 42 -7.71 23.61 16.89
C ASP A 42 -7.69 23.67 15.35
N HIS A 43 -6.50 23.73 14.77
CA HIS A 43 -6.35 23.68 13.31
C HIS A 43 -6.90 22.38 12.71
N LEU A 44 -6.67 21.24 13.35
CA LEU A 44 -7.20 19.95 12.87
C LEU A 44 -8.72 19.89 12.98
N GLU A 45 -9.31 20.47 14.02
CA GLU A 45 -10.76 20.54 14.17
C GLU A 45 -11.41 21.43 13.12
N THR A 46 -10.81 22.59 12.86
CA THR A 46 -11.25 23.51 11.80
C THR A 46 -11.14 22.86 10.42
N LEU A 47 -10.01 22.17 10.16
CA LEU A 47 -9.81 21.44 8.91
C LEU A 47 -10.79 20.27 8.75
N ALA A 48 -11.08 19.54 9.83
CA ALA A 48 -12.05 18.45 9.82
C ALA A 48 -13.47 18.97 9.49
N ALA A 49 -13.86 20.12 10.04
CA ALA A 49 -15.14 20.75 9.72
C ALA A 49 -15.23 21.18 8.25
N ALA A 50 -14.17 21.79 7.70
CA ALA A 50 -14.12 22.18 6.29
C ALA A 50 -14.21 20.95 5.35
N LYS A 51 -13.48 19.88 5.65
CA LYS A 51 -13.52 18.63 4.87
C LYS A 51 -14.87 17.91 4.95
N ALA A 52 -15.47 17.89 6.13
CA ALA A 52 -16.80 17.32 6.34
C ALA A 52 -17.84 18.04 5.47
N LYS A 53 -17.77 19.38 5.39
CA LYS A 53 -18.66 20.18 4.54
C LYS A 53 -18.45 19.90 3.05
N ASP A 54 -17.20 19.78 2.60
CA ASP A 54 -16.86 19.56 1.19
C ASP A 54 -17.26 18.16 0.70
N LYS A 55 -17.08 17.13 1.54
CA LYS A 55 -17.33 15.72 1.18
C LYS A 55 -18.69 15.18 1.60
N GLY A 56 -19.45 15.93 2.40
CA GLY A 56 -20.68 15.45 3.03
C GLY A 56 -20.46 14.34 4.07
N THR A 57 -19.31 14.32 4.75
CA THR A 57 -18.95 13.33 5.78
C THR A 57 -19.09 13.89 7.20
N THR A 58 -19.00 13.04 8.23
CA THR A 58 -19.06 13.49 9.63
C THR A 58 -17.74 14.11 10.09
N LYS A 59 -17.80 15.27 10.76
CA LYS A 59 -16.62 15.95 11.36
C LYS A 59 -15.76 15.00 12.21
N ALA A 60 -16.38 14.17 13.05
CA ALA A 60 -15.67 13.22 13.92
C ALA A 60 -14.86 12.19 13.13
N GLY A 61 -15.39 11.70 12.00
CA GLY A 61 -14.71 10.75 11.12
C GLY A 61 -13.47 11.35 10.48
N GLU A 62 -13.61 12.55 9.89
CA GLU A 62 -12.48 13.28 9.27
C GLU A 62 -11.41 13.66 10.32
N LEU A 63 -11.82 14.07 11.52
CA LEU A 63 -10.89 14.38 12.62
C LEU A 63 -10.09 13.14 13.03
N ARG A 64 -10.74 11.97 13.16
CA ARG A 64 -10.07 10.70 13.46
C ARG A 64 -9.01 10.35 12.42
N MET A 65 -9.36 10.47 11.13
CA MET A 65 -8.43 10.22 10.02
C MET A 65 -7.23 11.18 10.06
N LEU A 66 -7.49 12.47 10.28
CA LEU A 66 -6.45 13.50 10.38
C LEU A 66 -5.50 13.25 11.56
N LYS A 67 -6.03 12.91 12.74
CA LYS A 67 -5.21 12.57 13.92
C LYS A 67 -4.35 11.33 13.66
N SER A 68 -4.92 10.27 13.08
CA SER A 68 -4.18 9.05 12.72
C SER A 68 -3.04 9.32 11.73
N SER A 69 -3.31 10.06 10.66
CA SER A 69 -2.29 10.43 9.67
C SER A 69 -1.15 11.26 10.28
N ASN A 70 -1.48 12.20 11.18
CA ASN A 70 -0.45 12.99 11.87
C ASN A 70 0.40 12.15 12.81
N LYS A 71 -0.21 11.23 13.57
CA LYS A 71 0.51 10.29 14.43
C LYS A 71 1.45 9.41 13.62
N ALA A 72 1.00 8.91 12.47
CA ALA A 72 1.85 8.14 11.56
C ALA A 72 3.04 8.96 11.02
N ARG A 73 2.82 10.24 10.67
CA ARG A 73 3.90 11.15 10.25
C ARG A 73 4.88 11.43 11.39
N GLU A 74 4.39 11.61 12.61
CA GLU A 74 5.23 11.82 13.80
C GLU A 74 6.10 10.60 14.09
N ILE A 75 5.49 9.41 14.15
CA ILE A 75 6.22 8.15 14.31
C ILE A 75 7.27 8.01 13.20
N GLY A 76 6.89 8.25 11.94
CA GLY A 76 7.81 8.19 10.80
C GLY A 76 8.98 9.18 10.90
N ARG A 77 8.77 10.39 11.45
CA ARG A 77 9.85 11.34 11.74
C ARG A 77 10.74 10.84 12.87
N ASN A 78 10.17 10.37 13.97
CA ASN A 78 10.92 9.87 15.12
C ASN A 78 11.79 8.67 14.73
N VAL A 79 11.23 7.73 13.97
CA VAL A 79 11.95 6.59 13.40
C VAL A 79 13.09 7.07 12.50
N ARG A 80 12.86 8.06 11.64
CA ARG A 80 13.92 8.63 10.77
C ARG A 80 15.01 9.35 11.55
N THR A 81 14.66 10.04 12.62
CA THR A 81 15.63 10.69 13.51
C THR A 81 16.46 9.64 14.26
N ALA A 82 15.81 8.60 14.78
CA ALA A 82 16.47 7.53 15.54
C ALA A 82 17.36 6.64 14.67
N LEU A 83 16.90 6.28 13.46
CA LEU A 83 17.64 5.43 12.53
C LEU A 83 18.62 6.22 11.64
N GLY A 84 18.54 7.55 11.62
CA GLY A 84 19.31 8.41 10.71
C GLY A 84 18.85 8.31 9.26
N LYS A 85 19.71 8.73 8.32
CA LYS A 85 19.46 8.43 6.89
C LYS A 85 19.43 6.92 6.74
N ASN A 86 18.38 6.38 6.11
CA ASN A 86 18.33 4.98 5.68
C ASN A 86 19.44 4.73 4.63
N SER A 87 20.69 4.64 5.06
CA SER A 87 21.75 3.96 4.32
C SER A 87 21.75 2.52 4.81
N LYS A 88 20.64 1.80 4.58
CA LYS A 88 20.84 0.38 4.31
C LYS A 88 21.68 0.40 3.05
N GLY A 89 22.99 0.18 3.19
CA GLY A 89 23.87 0.03 2.04
C GLY A 89 23.25 -1.00 1.09
N LEU A 90 23.60 -0.95 -0.19
CA LEU A 90 23.27 -2.07 -1.06
C LEU A 90 23.77 -3.34 -0.40
N ALA A 91 22.99 -4.42 -0.47
CA ALA A 91 23.45 -5.73 -0.01
C ALA A 91 24.73 -6.06 -0.77
N THR A 92 25.87 -5.98 -0.07
CA THR A 92 27.19 -6.23 -0.65
C THR A 92 27.53 -7.72 -0.68
N SER A 93 26.77 -8.54 0.04
CA SER A 93 26.89 -9.99 -0.01
C SER A 93 25.54 -10.68 0.22
N LEU A 94 25.40 -11.87 -0.34
CA LEU A 94 24.30 -12.82 -0.11
C LEU A 94 24.86 -14.09 0.53
N GLN A 95 23.99 -14.86 1.19
CA GLN A 95 24.32 -16.20 1.66
C GLN A 95 23.38 -17.19 0.97
N ARG A 96 23.94 -18.22 0.34
CA ARG A 96 23.17 -19.32 -0.25
C ARG A 96 23.69 -20.67 0.23
N PRO A 97 22.89 -21.74 0.21
CA PRO A 97 23.39 -23.09 0.46
C PRO A 97 24.54 -23.42 -0.51
N HIS A 98 25.64 -23.96 0.01
CA HIS A 98 26.75 -24.39 -0.83
C HIS A 98 26.29 -25.52 -1.76
N PRO A 99 26.66 -25.54 -3.05
CA PRO A 99 26.19 -26.55 -4.01
C PRO A 99 26.52 -28.00 -3.62
N THR A 100 27.59 -28.21 -2.84
CA THR A 100 27.98 -29.52 -2.29
C THR A 100 27.20 -29.93 -1.03
N GLY A 101 26.30 -29.07 -0.52
CA GLY A 101 25.48 -29.33 0.68
C GLY A 101 26.16 -29.03 2.02
N GLU A 102 27.43 -28.65 2.03
CA GLU A 102 28.19 -28.33 3.25
C GLU A 102 28.10 -26.84 3.61
N GLY A 103 27.01 -26.45 4.26
CA GLY A 103 26.84 -25.12 4.86
C GLY A 103 26.41 -24.02 3.89
N MET A 104 26.66 -22.77 4.29
CA MET A 104 26.28 -21.58 3.53
C MET A 104 27.51 -20.95 2.87
N GLU A 105 27.43 -20.72 1.56
CA GLU A 105 28.37 -19.95 0.77
C GLU A 105 28.04 -18.45 0.89
N ILE A 106 29.06 -17.61 1.12
CA ILE A 106 28.92 -16.15 1.04
C ILE A 106 29.25 -15.71 -0.38
N CYS A 107 28.28 -15.13 -1.08
CA CYS A 107 28.41 -14.58 -2.42
C CYS A 107 28.65 -13.07 -2.32
N ASP A 108 29.83 -12.58 -2.73
CA ASP A 108 30.23 -11.17 -2.66
C ASP A 108 30.59 -10.56 -4.02
N THR A 109 30.84 -11.38 -5.04
CA THR A 109 31.07 -10.93 -6.42
C THR A 109 29.76 -10.67 -7.16
N GLN A 110 29.75 -9.71 -8.09
CA GLN A 110 28.55 -9.37 -8.87
C GLN A 110 27.94 -10.60 -9.56
N THR A 111 28.75 -11.44 -10.19
CA THR A 111 28.27 -12.67 -10.85
C THR A 111 27.64 -13.62 -9.84
N SER A 112 28.33 -13.90 -8.72
CA SER A 112 27.80 -14.77 -7.67
C SER A 112 26.50 -14.24 -7.05
N LEU A 113 26.37 -12.92 -6.92
CA LEU A 113 25.15 -12.27 -6.41
C LEU A 113 23.98 -12.43 -7.39
N VAL A 114 24.23 -12.25 -8.68
CA VAL A 114 23.21 -12.42 -9.73
C VAL A 114 22.76 -13.88 -9.79
N ASP A 115 23.70 -14.81 -9.82
CA ASP A 115 23.40 -16.25 -9.89
C ASP A 115 22.62 -16.70 -8.66
N ALA A 116 23.10 -16.37 -7.44
CA ALA A 116 22.38 -16.67 -6.21
C ALA A 116 20.97 -16.06 -6.18
N SER A 117 20.80 -14.86 -6.74
CA SER A 117 19.49 -14.21 -6.83
C SER A 117 18.56 -14.89 -7.82
N ILE A 118 19.10 -15.38 -8.96
CA ILE A 118 18.34 -16.14 -9.95
C ILE A 118 17.94 -17.50 -9.38
N ASP A 119 18.85 -18.20 -8.72
CA ASP A 119 18.59 -19.49 -8.08
C ASP A 119 17.46 -19.36 -7.06
N GLU A 120 17.57 -18.38 -6.15
CA GLU A 120 16.56 -18.13 -5.12
C GLU A 120 15.23 -17.66 -5.73
N ALA A 121 15.26 -16.78 -6.74
CA ALA A 121 14.04 -16.37 -7.44
C ALA A 121 13.36 -17.56 -8.12
N THR A 122 14.13 -18.38 -8.85
CA THR A 122 13.63 -19.57 -9.54
C THR A 122 13.02 -20.53 -8.55
N ALA A 123 13.76 -20.92 -7.51
CA ALA A 123 13.26 -21.80 -6.46
C ALA A 123 11.99 -21.25 -5.82
N ARG A 124 11.96 -19.96 -5.48
CA ARG A 124 10.77 -19.33 -4.88
C ARG A 124 9.56 -19.37 -5.80
N PHE A 125 9.73 -19.15 -7.10
CA PHE A 125 8.63 -19.13 -8.06
C PHE A 125 8.19 -20.55 -8.49
N THR A 126 9.09 -21.54 -8.48
CA THR A 126 8.75 -22.93 -8.85
C THR A 126 8.34 -23.80 -7.66
N ARG A 127 8.63 -23.39 -6.42
CA ARG A 127 8.36 -24.20 -5.22
C ARG A 127 6.92 -24.72 -5.12
N ALA A 128 5.95 -23.92 -5.54
CA ALA A 128 4.55 -24.35 -5.54
C ALA A 128 4.31 -25.46 -6.57
N THR A 129 4.96 -25.39 -7.73
CA THR A 129 4.92 -26.43 -8.78
C THR A 129 5.56 -27.72 -8.30
N ASP A 130 6.69 -27.63 -7.58
CA ASP A 130 7.51 -28.80 -7.22
C ASP A 130 7.01 -29.54 -5.97
N ILE A 131 6.36 -28.83 -5.03
CA ILE A 131 6.03 -29.37 -3.70
C ILE A 131 4.51 -29.50 -3.47
N SER A 132 3.68 -28.76 -4.23
CA SER A 132 2.24 -28.77 -3.97
C SER A 132 1.64 -30.16 -4.21
N PRO A 133 0.85 -30.69 -3.28
CA PRO A 133 0.11 -31.94 -3.46
C PRO A 133 -0.81 -31.93 -4.69
N PHE A 134 -1.33 -30.75 -5.10
CA PHE A 134 -2.15 -30.60 -6.31
C PHE A 134 -1.36 -30.73 -7.61
N MET A 135 -0.03 -30.63 -7.55
CA MET A 135 0.86 -30.78 -8.70
C MET A 135 1.50 -32.18 -8.77
N THR A 136 1.04 -33.11 -7.93
CA THR A 136 1.46 -34.50 -7.87
C THR A 136 0.25 -35.43 -7.83
N ASP A 137 0.39 -36.66 -8.34
CA ASP A 137 -0.66 -37.66 -8.22
C ASP A 137 -0.87 -38.08 -6.75
N PRO A 138 -2.11 -38.40 -6.33
CA PRO A 138 -3.32 -38.57 -7.16
C PRO A 138 -4.10 -37.27 -7.48
N LEU A 139 -3.89 -36.18 -6.72
CA LEU A 139 -4.71 -34.96 -6.87
C LEU A 139 -4.54 -34.27 -8.22
N LEU A 140 -3.34 -34.30 -8.81
CA LEU A 140 -3.10 -33.76 -10.14
C LEU A 140 -4.00 -34.40 -11.20
N SER A 141 -4.18 -35.72 -11.14
CA SER A 141 -5.02 -36.47 -12.08
C SER A 141 -6.52 -36.24 -11.86
N GLU A 142 -6.95 -35.81 -10.67
CA GLU A 142 -8.36 -35.58 -10.35
C GLU A 142 -8.80 -34.12 -10.55
N VAL A 143 -7.91 -33.16 -10.25
CA VAL A 143 -8.18 -31.72 -10.28
C VAL A 143 -7.60 -31.05 -11.53
N GLY A 144 -6.45 -31.52 -12.00
CA GLY A 144 -5.72 -30.92 -13.12
C GLY A 144 -4.85 -29.71 -12.70
N PRO A 145 -3.79 -29.40 -13.47
CA PRO A 145 -2.85 -28.32 -13.16
C PRO A 145 -3.48 -26.92 -13.16
N MET A 146 -4.61 -26.72 -13.83
CA MET A 146 -5.36 -25.47 -13.88
C MET A 146 -6.76 -25.58 -13.26
N ALA A 147 -7.00 -26.62 -12.45
CA ALA A 147 -8.32 -26.92 -11.89
C ALA A 147 -9.41 -27.12 -12.97
N GLU A 148 -9.03 -27.75 -14.08
CA GLU A 148 -9.89 -27.97 -15.24
C GLU A 148 -10.65 -29.31 -15.23
N LEU A 149 -10.31 -30.21 -14.30
CA LEU A 149 -10.95 -31.52 -14.17
C LEU A 149 -12.07 -31.52 -13.11
N PRO A 150 -12.97 -32.52 -13.11
CA PRO A 150 -14.15 -32.53 -12.25
C PRO A 150 -13.86 -32.39 -10.75
N GLY A 151 -12.69 -32.83 -10.29
CA GLY A 151 -12.30 -32.70 -8.88
C GLY A 151 -12.33 -31.24 -8.39
N ALA A 152 -12.06 -30.25 -9.25
CA ALA A 152 -12.15 -28.85 -8.88
C ALA A 152 -13.58 -28.43 -8.47
N ASP A 153 -14.58 -28.82 -9.26
CA ASP A 153 -15.99 -28.53 -8.99
C ASP A 153 -16.48 -29.30 -7.76
N GLU A 154 -16.05 -30.55 -7.59
CA GLU A 154 -16.36 -31.36 -6.40
C GLU A 154 -15.78 -30.77 -5.12
N ILE A 155 -14.57 -30.21 -5.17
CA ILE A 155 -13.94 -29.51 -4.04
C ILE A 155 -14.78 -28.29 -3.67
N LEU A 156 -15.16 -27.47 -4.65
CA LEU A 156 -15.99 -26.29 -4.43
C LEU A 156 -17.40 -26.62 -3.95
N ALA A 157 -17.95 -27.78 -4.34
CA ALA A 157 -19.22 -28.31 -3.86
C ALA A 157 -19.11 -28.98 -2.47
N GLY A 158 -17.89 -29.25 -1.99
CA GLY A 158 -17.65 -29.98 -0.75
C GLY A 158 -17.99 -31.48 -0.82
N THR A 159 -18.06 -32.05 -2.03
CA THR A 159 -18.37 -33.47 -2.27
C THR A 159 -17.14 -34.30 -2.63
N PHE A 160 -15.97 -33.65 -2.77
CA PHE A 160 -14.73 -34.32 -3.15
C PHE A 160 -14.25 -35.31 -2.07
N GLU A 161 -14.08 -36.57 -2.46
CA GLU A 161 -13.52 -37.61 -1.60
C GLU A 161 -12.00 -37.62 -1.74
N CYS A 162 -11.30 -37.04 -0.76
CA CYS A 162 -9.83 -36.99 -0.78
C CYS A 162 -9.22 -38.41 -0.82
N PRO A 163 -8.29 -38.69 -1.74
CA PRO A 163 -7.55 -39.94 -1.74
C PRO A 163 -6.82 -40.15 -0.41
N PRO A 164 -6.77 -41.39 0.13
CA PRO A 164 -6.21 -41.66 1.46
C PRO A 164 -4.70 -41.40 1.56
N GLU A 165 -4.01 -41.33 0.41
CA GLU A 165 -2.58 -41.01 0.30
C GLU A 165 -2.27 -39.52 0.48
N THR A 166 -3.31 -38.67 0.41
CA THR A 166 -3.20 -37.22 0.57
C THR A 166 -2.79 -36.86 2.00
N ASP A 167 -1.81 -35.96 2.15
CA ASP A 167 -1.40 -35.47 3.48
C ASP A 167 -2.58 -34.86 4.27
N GLN A 168 -2.59 -35.06 5.59
CA GLN A 168 -3.69 -34.63 6.48
C GLN A 168 -4.02 -33.14 6.36
N TYR A 169 -3.02 -32.27 6.17
CA TYR A 169 -3.24 -30.83 6.09
C TYR A 169 -3.82 -30.42 4.75
N THR A 170 -3.50 -31.18 3.71
CA THR A 170 -4.09 -30.99 2.38
C THR A 170 -5.55 -31.41 2.38
N GLN A 171 -5.90 -32.51 3.05
CA GLN A 171 -7.31 -32.91 3.23
C GLN A 171 -8.09 -31.82 3.99
N LEU A 172 -7.54 -31.27 5.07
CA LEU A 172 -8.15 -30.16 5.80
C LEU A 172 -8.31 -28.90 4.93
N LEU A 173 -7.29 -28.58 4.12
CA LEU A 173 -7.36 -27.46 3.19
C LEU A 173 -8.52 -27.67 2.20
N ILE A 174 -8.61 -28.85 1.57
CA ILE A 174 -9.66 -29.20 0.62
C ILE A 174 -11.05 -29.05 1.24
N GLN A 175 -11.26 -29.52 2.47
CA GLN A 175 -12.53 -29.36 3.19
C GLN A 175 -12.92 -27.88 3.38
N HIS A 176 -11.93 -27.00 3.58
CA HIS A 176 -12.15 -25.56 3.74
C HIS A 176 -12.24 -24.78 2.43
N LEU A 177 -11.92 -25.40 1.28
CA LEU A 177 -12.10 -24.79 -0.04
C LEU A 177 -13.56 -24.86 -0.54
N ALA A 178 -14.41 -25.68 0.10
CA ALA A 178 -15.82 -25.75 -0.22
C ALA A 178 -16.48 -24.37 -0.11
N THR A 179 -17.29 -24.03 -1.12
CA THR A 179 -17.91 -22.71 -1.23
C THR A 179 -18.91 -22.55 -0.08
N PRO A 180 -18.76 -21.51 0.77
CA PRO A 180 -19.70 -21.30 1.86
C PRO A 180 -21.13 -21.07 1.31
N PRO A 181 -22.17 -21.57 2.01
CA PRO A 181 -23.55 -21.44 1.55
C PRO A 181 -23.99 -19.97 1.41
N GLU A 182 -23.41 -19.08 2.22
CA GLU A 182 -23.63 -17.63 2.13
C GLU A 182 -23.19 -17.04 0.78
N VAL A 183 -22.08 -17.53 0.23
CA VAL A 183 -21.53 -17.08 -1.06
C VAL A 183 -22.39 -17.62 -2.20
N MET A 184 -22.79 -18.89 -2.12
CA MET A 184 -23.70 -19.48 -3.10
C MET A 184 -25.06 -18.75 -3.12
N ALA A 185 -25.57 -18.36 -1.95
CA ALA A 185 -26.82 -17.62 -1.83
C ALA A 185 -26.73 -16.16 -2.31
N ALA A 186 -25.55 -15.54 -2.22
CA ALA A 186 -25.31 -14.19 -2.72
C ALA A 186 -25.36 -14.10 -4.25
N GLY A 187 -25.15 -15.21 -4.95
CA GLY A 187 -25.16 -15.29 -6.40
C GLY A 187 -23.91 -14.69 -7.06
N ASP A 188 -23.92 -14.64 -8.39
CA ASP A 188 -22.77 -14.20 -9.17
C ASP A 188 -22.46 -12.71 -8.99
N ILE A 189 -21.18 -12.38 -9.04
CA ILE A 189 -20.73 -10.99 -9.06
C ILE A 189 -21.09 -10.39 -10.43
N PRO A 190 -21.79 -9.25 -10.47
CA PRO A 190 -22.08 -8.57 -11.73
C PRO A 190 -20.79 -8.23 -12.48
N LEU A 191 -20.70 -8.68 -13.74
CA LEU A 191 -19.58 -8.36 -14.63
C LEU A 191 -19.71 -6.94 -15.23
N ASP A 192 -20.89 -6.36 -15.16
CA ASP A 192 -21.16 -5.02 -15.66
C ASP A 192 -20.68 -3.96 -14.67
N ILE A 193 -19.86 -3.02 -15.16
CA ILE A 193 -19.43 -1.87 -14.36
C ILE A 193 -20.44 -0.73 -14.58
N PRO A 194 -21.20 -0.29 -13.55
CA PRO A 194 -22.14 0.80 -13.70
C PRO A 194 -21.45 2.08 -14.16
N LEU A 195 -22.08 2.85 -15.04
CA LEU A 195 -21.51 4.11 -15.58
C LEU A 195 -21.02 5.06 -14.48
N LYS A 196 -21.78 5.19 -13.38
CA LYS A 196 -21.41 6.03 -12.24
C LYS A 196 -20.13 5.56 -11.57
N GLU A 197 -19.94 4.25 -11.45
CA GLU A 197 -18.74 3.66 -10.88
C GLU A 197 -17.54 3.83 -11.80
N HIS A 198 -17.74 3.61 -13.10
CA HIS A 198 -16.73 3.87 -14.13
C HIS A 198 -16.25 5.34 -14.11
N GLN A 199 -17.18 6.29 -14.12
CA GLN A 199 -16.87 7.72 -14.01
C GLN A 199 -16.13 8.07 -12.72
N ARG A 200 -16.59 7.51 -11.58
CA ARG A 200 -15.95 7.71 -10.27
C ARG A 200 -14.51 7.19 -10.26
N ALA A 201 -14.29 5.99 -10.79
CA ALA A 201 -12.96 5.36 -10.86
C ALA A 201 -11.98 6.24 -11.66
N TRP A 202 -12.37 6.69 -12.86
CA TRP A 202 -11.53 7.55 -13.69
C TRP A 202 -11.24 8.92 -13.08
N LYS A 203 -12.20 9.52 -12.36
CA LYS A 203 -11.97 10.78 -11.62
C LYS A 203 -10.88 10.65 -10.55
N GLN A 204 -10.73 9.46 -9.96
CA GLN A 204 -9.72 9.19 -8.93
C GLN A 204 -8.34 8.84 -9.51
N GLN A 205 -8.27 8.41 -10.78
CA GLN A 205 -7.00 8.05 -11.41
C GLN A 205 -6.03 9.22 -11.50
N ASN A 206 -4.73 8.91 -11.39
CA ASN A 206 -3.66 9.86 -11.65
C ASN A 206 -3.48 10.01 -13.17
N HIS A 207 -3.58 11.23 -13.68
CA HIS A 207 -3.46 11.50 -15.11
C HIS A 207 -2.02 11.37 -15.64
N HIS A 208 -1.02 11.33 -14.76
CA HIS A 208 0.38 11.08 -15.12
C HIS A 208 0.71 9.58 -15.23
N THR A 209 -0.25 8.69 -14.92
CA THR A 209 -0.05 7.26 -15.12
C THR A 209 0.16 6.98 -16.60
N ALA A 210 1.23 6.25 -16.92
CA ALA A 210 1.52 5.86 -18.29
C ALA A 210 0.40 4.99 -18.85
N ALA A 211 0.01 5.25 -20.09
CA ALA A 211 -0.89 4.43 -20.88
C ALA A 211 -0.15 3.86 -22.08
N ASP A 212 -0.72 2.84 -22.71
CA ASP A 212 -0.28 2.35 -24.01
C ASP A 212 -0.23 3.53 -25.01
N PRO A 213 0.90 3.78 -25.69
CA PRO A 213 1.04 4.85 -26.68
C PRO A 213 0.00 4.82 -27.81
N ARG A 214 -0.59 3.65 -28.11
CA ARG A 214 -1.60 3.46 -29.15
C ARG A 214 -3.02 3.77 -28.68
N ASN A 215 -3.23 3.95 -27.37
CA ASN A 215 -4.53 4.20 -26.77
C ASN A 215 -4.64 5.64 -26.24
N LEU A 216 -5.86 6.02 -25.87
CA LEU A 216 -6.10 7.28 -25.19
C LEU A 216 -5.34 7.32 -23.85
N SER A 217 -4.77 8.47 -23.53
CA SER A 217 -4.10 8.65 -22.24
C SER A 217 -5.11 8.73 -21.09
N PHE A 218 -4.63 8.53 -19.86
CA PHE A 218 -5.44 8.68 -18.66
C PHE A 218 -6.08 10.06 -18.53
N ALA A 219 -5.44 11.11 -19.06
CA ALA A 219 -6.02 12.45 -19.10
C ALA A 219 -7.29 12.50 -19.96
N HIS A 220 -7.32 11.81 -21.10
CA HIS A 220 -8.50 11.74 -21.96
C HIS A 220 -9.64 10.96 -21.30
N HIS A 221 -9.34 9.77 -20.74
CA HIS A 221 -10.35 8.99 -20.03
C HIS A 221 -10.92 9.73 -18.83
N LYS A 222 -10.06 10.43 -18.08
CA LYS A 222 -10.48 11.27 -16.95
C LYS A 222 -11.34 12.44 -17.39
N ALA A 223 -10.98 13.13 -18.47
CA ALA A 223 -11.82 14.19 -19.04
C ALA A 223 -13.19 13.65 -19.49
N GLY A 224 -13.22 12.50 -20.17
CA GLY A 224 -14.45 11.82 -20.58
C GLY A 224 -15.36 11.43 -19.41
N ALA A 225 -14.78 11.11 -18.24
CA ALA A 225 -15.55 10.77 -17.04
C ALA A 225 -16.30 11.97 -16.40
N HIS A 226 -16.00 13.20 -16.81
CA HIS A 226 -16.69 14.40 -16.33
C HIS A 226 -17.96 14.74 -17.12
N ASN A 227 -18.20 14.09 -18.27
CA ASN A 227 -19.43 14.16 -19.06
C ASN A 227 -20.40 13.04 -18.66
#